data_AF-L7M2I0-F1
#
_entry.id   AF-L7M2I0-F1
#
_cell.length_a   1.000
_cell.length_b   1.000
_cell.length_c   1.000
_cell.angle_alpha   90.00
_cell.angle_beta   90.00
_cell.angle_gamma   90.00
#
_symmetry.space_group_name_H-M   'P 1'
#
loop_
_entity.id
_entity.type
_entity.pdbx_description
1 polymer ?
#
loop_
_entity_poly.entity_id
_entity_poly.type
_entity_poly.pdbx_seq_one_letter_code
_entity_poly.pdbx_strand_id
1 'polypeptide(L)'
;MFKLGSKKDVNTEYKCTIRLLDDSEVLQCDFQHLCKGQYILDYVCNALNLLEKDYFGLRYVDSHKQRHWLDLTKPVIKQVKGMNPIVFCFRVKFYPQDPFRLKEEITRYQIFLQLRRDLLHGRLYCPPNDSALLAALIIQSELGDYDSEEHGDNYVSEFKLLLKQTPRLEEKIAEIHQQQLRGQVPAVAEANFLRKACLLDTYGVDPHPVKDHKGNQLYLGINYAGILTFQGSRKTHHFKWPDIQKINYEGKMFIIHLMFPEDVKAKKKHLMGFKCPTQSACHHLWKCAVEQCYFFTMPSSSEVPSVTTGGGFFSRGSRLRYSGRVEKEVMDDMKNIRRDPPQFQRTLTRPPSFRQRTTASTMEMPSSPSRLLNDSSPLRSSVGPVTSQQLSQQPPVPQDSGDGFAIDEQPKRLGTPLELLDSGESGEENGSSAQRPPNHDLHVDLTPSRNTPVAEDDDGNPPDTPLSELAFDPHPTPEYDPEHESQEPAFVTPQQSRRIALVAWLLLPLLLILLLLVILMEWDWAPLADMQRLPEVVLLRKQYYEPTRDAIGTWISALFGPR
;
A
#
# COMPACT_ATOMS: atom_id res chain seq x y z
N MET A 1 24.15 3.08 34.26
CA MET A 1 24.25 4.53 33.98
C MET A 1 23.14 4.92 33.01
N PHE A 2 22.11 5.63 33.46
CA PHE A 2 21.01 6.07 32.59
C PHE A 2 21.45 7.31 31.80
N LYS A 3 21.45 7.23 30.46
CA LYS A 3 21.57 8.43 29.61
C LYS A 3 20.22 9.16 29.63
N LEU A 4 20.07 10.15 30.50
CA LEU A 4 19.06 11.19 30.31
C LEU A 4 19.37 11.88 28.97
N GLY A 5 18.36 12.04 28.12
CA GLY A 5 18.50 12.78 26.86
C GLY A 5 18.91 14.23 27.13
N SER A 6 19.75 14.80 26.25
CA SER A 6 20.16 16.18 26.42
C SER A 6 18.97 17.10 26.17
N LYS A 7 18.81 18.17 26.96
CA LYS A 7 17.74 19.16 26.72
C LYS A 7 17.83 19.80 25.32
N LYS A 8 18.99 19.73 24.65
CA LYS A 8 19.17 20.16 23.25
C LYS A 8 18.37 19.31 22.24
N ASP A 9 18.20 18.01 22.49
CA ASP A 9 17.59 17.07 21.53
C ASP A 9 16.09 17.38 21.30
N VAL A 10 15.41 17.97 22.28
CA VAL A 10 13.97 18.29 22.21
C VAL A 10 13.70 19.43 21.23
N ASN A 11 14.58 20.43 21.18
CA ASN A 11 14.43 21.64 20.36
C ASN A 11 15.20 21.57 19.03
N THR A 12 15.57 20.36 18.59
CA THR A 12 16.17 20.13 17.28
C THR A 12 15.05 19.98 16.24
N GLU A 13 15.00 20.93 15.30
CA GLU A 13 14.12 20.90 14.14
C GLU A 13 14.76 20.10 13.00
N TYR A 14 13.95 19.28 12.33
CA TYR A 14 14.32 18.49 11.18
C TYR A 14 13.45 18.89 9.99
N LYS A 15 14.03 18.94 8.80
CA LYS A 15 13.32 19.26 7.56
C LYS A 15 13.14 18.00 6.73
N CYS A 16 12.00 17.84 6.06
CA CYS A 16 11.79 16.77 5.09
C CYS A 16 10.99 17.24 3.87
N THR A 17 11.30 16.62 2.74
CA THR A 17 10.59 16.84 1.47
C THR A 17 9.58 15.71 1.26
N ILE A 18 8.32 16.05 1.01
CA ILE A 18 7.28 15.10 0.63
C ILE A 18 7.00 15.27 -0.87
N ARG A 19 7.20 14.21 -1.65
CA ARG A 19 6.75 14.13 -3.05
C ARG A 19 5.28 13.74 -3.10
N LEU A 20 4.49 14.45 -3.90
CA LEU A 20 3.09 14.12 -4.15
C LEU A 20 2.96 13.02 -5.22
N LEU A 21 1.73 12.71 -5.66
CA LEU A 21 1.41 11.47 -6.39
C LEU A 21 1.97 11.44 -7.81
N ASP A 22 1.91 12.60 -8.47
CA ASP A 22 2.51 12.95 -9.76
C ASP A 22 4.06 12.99 -9.75
N ASP A 23 4.70 12.99 -8.57
CA ASP A 23 6.16 13.18 -8.35
C ASP A 23 6.76 14.54 -8.79
N SER A 24 5.98 15.44 -9.38
CA SER A 24 6.41 16.77 -9.82
C SER A 24 6.25 17.84 -8.72
N GLU A 25 5.17 17.75 -7.94
CA GLU A 25 4.92 18.62 -6.80
C GLU A 25 5.61 18.10 -5.52
N VAL A 26 6.18 19.04 -4.76
CA VAL A 26 6.86 18.77 -3.49
C VAL A 26 6.46 19.74 -2.39
N LEU A 27 6.14 19.21 -1.21
CA LEU A 27 5.96 19.98 0.01
C LEU A 27 7.22 19.89 0.88
N GLN A 28 7.56 20.97 1.58
CA GLN A 28 8.59 20.96 2.62
C GLN A 28 7.91 21.00 3.99
N CYS A 29 8.24 20.07 4.87
CA CYS A 29 7.67 19.98 6.21
C CYS A 29 8.78 19.96 7.27
N ASP A 30 8.69 20.91 8.19
CA ASP A 30 9.55 21.01 9.36
C ASP A 30 8.90 20.28 10.54
N PHE A 31 9.68 19.51 11.30
CA PHE A 31 9.17 18.70 12.41
C PHE A 31 10.19 18.55 13.55
N GLN A 32 9.69 18.39 14.77
CA GLN A 32 10.52 18.22 15.98
C GLN A 32 10.93 16.76 16.21
N HIS A 33 11.99 16.54 16.97
CA HIS A 33 12.53 15.20 17.32
C HIS A 33 11.47 14.18 17.82
N LEU A 34 10.41 14.64 18.49
CA LEU A 34 9.35 13.79 19.04
C LEU A 34 8.11 13.63 18.14
N CYS A 35 8.01 14.38 17.03
CA CYS A 35 6.86 14.30 16.13
C CYS A 35 6.68 12.87 15.56
N LYS A 36 5.44 12.36 15.66
CA LYS A 36 5.04 11.06 15.12
C LYS A 36 4.78 11.13 13.62
N GLY A 37 4.83 9.98 12.92
CA GLY A 37 4.51 9.93 11.47
C GLY A 37 3.14 10.49 11.11
N GLN A 38 2.16 10.42 12.02
CA GLN A 38 0.84 11.05 11.85
C GLN A 38 0.92 12.56 11.56
N TYR A 39 1.86 13.28 12.20
CA TYR A 39 1.99 14.74 12.03
C TYR A 39 2.31 15.13 10.58
N ILE A 40 3.20 14.39 9.91
CA ILE A 40 3.57 14.67 8.52
C ILE A 40 2.43 14.27 7.57
N LEU A 41 1.70 13.18 7.87
CA LEU A 41 0.52 12.81 7.08
C LEU A 41 -0.58 13.87 7.19
N ASP A 42 -0.87 14.33 8.41
CA ASP A 42 -1.85 15.38 8.67
C ASP A 42 -1.42 16.72 8.03
N TYR A 43 -0.14 17.09 8.07
CA TYR A 43 0.39 18.26 7.37
C TYR A 43 0.11 18.21 5.86
N VAL A 44 0.41 17.08 5.22
CA VAL A 44 0.18 16.89 3.77
C VAL A 44 -1.31 16.87 3.44
N CYS A 45 -2.13 16.19 4.23
CA CYS A 45 -3.58 16.14 4.00
C CYS A 45 -4.25 17.51 4.23
N ASN A 46 -3.78 18.30 5.20
CA ASN A 46 -4.26 19.67 5.41
C ASN A 46 -3.86 20.58 4.24
N ALA A 47 -2.61 20.51 3.75
CA ALA A 47 -2.16 21.27 2.59
C ALA A 47 -2.94 20.91 1.31
N LEU A 48 -3.35 19.64 1.16
CA LEU A 48 -4.21 19.16 0.08
C LEU A 48 -5.72 19.22 0.40
N ASN A 49 -6.12 19.80 1.54
CA ASN A 49 -7.52 19.93 1.98
C ASN A 49 -8.33 18.60 2.00
N LEU A 50 -7.66 17.46 2.27
CA LEU A 50 -8.22 16.11 2.26
C LEU A 50 -8.79 15.69 3.62
N LEU A 51 -10.09 15.36 3.69
CA LEU A 51 -10.70 14.77 4.89
C LEU A 51 -10.55 13.25 4.97
N GLU A 52 -10.60 12.56 3.83
CA GLU A 52 -10.57 11.11 3.70
C GLU A 52 -9.12 10.55 3.80
N LYS A 53 -8.37 11.04 4.80
CA LYS A 53 -6.92 10.85 4.91
C LYS A 53 -6.47 9.40 5.19
N ASP A 54 -7.33 8.58 5.78
CA ASP A 54 -6.98 7.20 6.20
C ASP A 54 -6.65 6.28 5.00
N TYR A 55 -7.15 6.58 3.79
CA TYR A 55 -6.80 5.85 2.57
C TYR A 55 -5.33 6.05 2.13
N PHE A 56 -4.63 7.06 2.67
CA PHE A 56 -3.29 7.46 2.25
C PHE A 56 -2.20 7.09 3.27
N GLY A 57 -0.95 7.24 2.86
CA GLY A 57 0.20 7.10 3.75
C GLY A 57 1.47 7.68 3.16
N LEU A 58 2.51 7.74 3.98
CA LEU A 58 3.84 8.19 3.57
C LEU A 58 4.75 6.98 3.39
N ARG A 59 5.37 6.85 2.22
CA ARG A 59 6.46 5.89 1.97
C ARG A 59 7.81 6.57 2.10
N TYR A 60 8.83 5.80 2.47
CA TYR A 60 10.24 6.21 2.36
C TYR A 60 11.11 5.05 1.84
N VAL A 61 12.35 5.37 1.46
CA VAL A 61 13.36 4.42 1.02
C VAL A 61 14.55 4.50 1.97
N ASP A 62 14.96 3.38 2.54
CA ASP A 62 16.07 3.35 3.50
C ASP A 62 17.47 3.33 2.83
N SER A 63 18.52 3.31 3.66
CA SER A 63 19.92 3.18 3.24
C SER A 63 20.20 1.93 2.40
N HIS A 64 19.40 0.87 2.55
CA HIS A 64 19.51 -0.40 1.82
C HIS A 64 18.60 -0.46 0.59
N LYS A 65 18.02 0.68 0.19
CA LYS A 65 17.06 0.84 -0.92
C LYS A 65 15.75 0.06 -0.74
N GLN A 66 15.46 -0.43 0.46
CA GLN A 66 14.18 -1.05 0.77
C GLN A 66 13.11 0.03 0.95
N ARG A 67 11.94 -0.19 0.34
CA ARG A 67 10.76 0.66 0.50
C ARG A 67 10.03 0.31 1.80
N HIS A 68 9.62 1.32 2.55
CA HIS A 68 8.86 1.18 3.81
C HIS A 68 7.66 2.12 3.83
N TRP A 69 6.60 1.72 4.52
CA TRP A 69 5.55 2.64 4.98
C TRP A 69 5.99 3.26 6.31
N LEU A 70 5.84 4.58 6.45
CA LEU A 70 6.07 5.30 7.70
C LEU A 70 5.04 4.86 8.75
N ASP A 71 5.51 4.44 9.92
CA ASP A 71 4.65 4.07 11.03
C ASP A 71 4.13 5.34 11.72
N LEU A 72 2.84 5.63 11.51
CA LEU A 72 2.20 6.86 11.97
C LEU A 72 2.21 7.00 13.50
N THR A 73 2.34 5.90 14.25
CA THR A 73 2.37 5.91 15.73
C THR A 73 3.72 6.31 16.32
N LYS A 74 4.81 6.16 15.55
CA LYS A 74 6.20 6.26 16.04
C LYS A 74 6.84 7.59 15.66
N PRO A 75 7.76 8.15 16.49
CA PRO A 75 8.53 9.33 16.14
C PRO A 75 9.29 9.15 14.82
N VAL A 76 9.19 10.14 13.92
CA VAL A 76 9.69 10.07 12.54
C VAL A 76 11.19 9.77 12.50
N ILE A 77 11.98 10.57 13.22
CA ILE A 77 13.45 10.48 13.26
C ILE A 77 13.98 9.13 13.79
N LYS A 78 13.15 8.35 14.51
CA LYS A 78 13.51 6.99 14.95
C LYS A 78 13.40 5.94 13.83
N GLN A 79 12.72 6.28 12.73
CA GLN A 79 12.47 5.41 11.57
C GLN A 79 13.40 5.74 10.39
N VAL A 80 13.72 7.02 10.17
CA VAL A 80 14.56 7.52 9.07
C VAL A 80 16.01 7.84 9.50
N LYS A 81 16.56 7.06 10.45
CA LYS A 81 17.90 7.29 11.00
C LYS A 81 18.97 7.26 9.91
N GLY A 82 19.83 8.27 9.88
CA GLY A 82 20.93 8.37 8.91
C GLY A 82 20.50 8.79 7.49
N MET A 83 19.23 9.10 7.27
CA MET A 83 18.75 9.64 5.99
C MET A 83 18.90 11.16 5.98
N ASN A 84 19.66 11.68 5.01
CA ASN A 84 19.75 13.10 4.70
C ASN A 84 20.00 13.27 3.18
N PRO A 85 19.15 13.97 2.41
CA PRO A 85 17.87 14.56 2.81
C PRO A 85 16.84 13.50 3.25
N ILE A 86 15.92 13.88 4.14
CA ILE A 86 14.77 13.06 4.49
C ILE A 86 13.71 13.27 3.41
N VAL A 87 13.41 12.22 2.63
CA VAL A 87 12.41 12.26 1.55
C VAL A 87 11.31 11.23 1.81
N PHE A 88 10.07 11.71 1.81
CA PHE A 88 8.87 10.91 1.81
C PHE A 88 8.14 10.99 0.46
N CYS A 89 7.35 9.97 0.15
CA CYS A 89 6.39 9.99 -0.96
C CYS A 89 4.99 9.78 -0.38
N PHE A 90 4.09 10.76 -0.55
CA PHE A 90 2.67 10.59 -0.27
C PHE A 90 2.08 9.61 -1.31
N ARG A 91 1.39 8.56 -0.88
CA ARG A 91 0.88 7.47 -1.73
C ARG A 91 -0.44 6.93 -1.20
N VAL A 92 -1.32 6.44 -2.07
CA VAL A 92 -2.52 5.69 -1.63
C VAL A 92 -2.07 4.36 -1.01
N LYS A 93 -2.59 4.08 0.18
CA LYS A 93 -2.30 2.88 0.97
C LYS A 93 -3.42 1.86 0.85
N PHE A 94 -4.66 2.30 0.98
CA PHE A 94 -5.86 1.50 0.85
C PHE A 94 -6.67 2.01 -0.35
N TYR A 95 -7.00 1.12 -1.29
CA TYR A 95 -7.75 1.46 -2.49
C TYR A 95 -9.18 0.95 -2.31
N PRO A 96 -10.21 1.81 -2.21
CA PRO A 96 -11.58 1.38 -1.96
C PRO A 96 -12.09 0.49 -3.09
N GLN A 97 -12.98 -0.46 -2.78
CA GLN A 97 -13.62 -1.34 -3.78
C GLN A 97 -14.19 -0.57 -4.97
N ASP A 98 -14.79 0.58 -4.68
CA ASP A 98 -15.34 1.51 -5.65
C ASP A 98 -14.90 2.93 -5.25
N PRO A 99 -14.15 3.66 -6.11
CA PRO A 99 -13.80 5.06 -5.88
C PRO A 99 -14.99 5.99 -5.65
N PHE A 100 -16.19 5.65 -6.13
CA PHE A 100 -17.39 6.47 -5.98
C PHE A 100 -18.10 6.29 -4.62
N ARG A 101 -17.64 5.36 -3.78
CA ARG A 101 -17.97 5.32 -2.33
C ARG A 101 -17.30 6.46 -1.53
N LEU A 102 -16.26 7.10 -2.09
CA LEU A 102 -15.60 8.27 -1.48
C LEU A 102 -16.45 9.52 -1.68
N LYS A 103 -16.56 10.35 -0.64
CA LYS A 103 -17.44 11.52 -0.67
C LYS A 103 -16.87 12.63 -1.55
N GLU A 104 -15.60 12.98 -1.36
CA GLU A 104 -15.03 14.20 -1.95
C GLU A 104 -14.34 13.95 -3.30
N GLU A 105 -14.54 14.85 -4.27
CA GLU A 105 -13.90 14.76 -5.59
C GLU A 105 -12.38 14.79 -5.49
N ILE A 106 -11.85 15.62 -4.59
CA ILE A 106 -10.41 15.75 -4.34
C ILE A 106 -9.77 14.42 -3.94
N THR A 107 -10.46 13.59 -3.14
CA THR A 107 -9.99 12.24 -2.76
C THR A 107 -9.94 11.32 -3.98
N ARG A 108 -10.99 11.36 -4.82
CA ARG A 108 -11.07 10.60 -6.08
C ARG A 108 -9.98 11.04 -7.05
N TYR A 109 -9.71 12.34 -7.15
CA TYR A 109 -8.64 12.91 -7.98
C TYR A 109 -7.23 12.46 -7.54
N GLN A 110 -6.95 12.44 -6.23
CA GLN A 110 -5.70 11.89 -5.72
C GLN A 110 -5.57 10.39 -6.08
N ILE A 111 -6.63 9.59 -5.97
CA ILE A 111 -6.60 8.19 -6.41
C ILE A 111 -6.37 8.08 -7.94
N PHE A 112 -6.93 8.98 -8.76
CA PHE A 112 -6.62 9.07 -10.18
C PHE A 112 -5.13 9.33 -10.44
N LEU A 113 -4.50 10.31 -9.76
CA LEU A 113 -3.06 10.58 -9.88
C LEU A 113 -2.20 9.36 -9.53
N GLN A 114 -2.56 8.63 -8.48
CA GLN A 114 -1.89 7.39 -8.09
C GLN A 114 -2.04 6.26 -9.12
N LEU A 115 -3.23 6.09 -9.71
CA LEU A 115 -3.48 5.02 -10.68
C LEU A 115 -2.89 5.34 -12.05
N ARG A 116 -2.90 6.61 -12.46
CA ARG A 116 -2.11 7.15 -13.58
C ARG A 116 -0.63 6.83 -13.40
N ARG A 117 -0.08 7.12 -12.21
CA ARG A 117 1.31 6.77 -11.87
C ARG A 117 1.56 5.26 -12.00
N ASP A 118 0.65 4.45 -11.49
CA ASP A 118 0.78 3.00 -11.50
C ASP A 118 0.69 2.43 -12.92
N LEU A 119 -0.08 3.05 -13.81
CA LEU A 119 -0.12 2.73 -15.24
C LEU A 119 1.23 3.03 -15.91
N LEU A 120 1.78 4.23 -15.71
CA LEU A 120 3.10 4.64 -16.23
C LEU A 120 4.23 3.73 -15.75
N HIS A 121 4.19 3.26 -14.49
CA HIS A 121 5.19 2.34 -13.94
C HIS A 121 4.85 0.85 -14.15
N GLY A 122 3.77 0.51 -14.87
CA GLY A 122 3.37 -0.87 -15.16
C GLY A 122 2.92 -1.69 -13.95
N ARG A 123 2.53 -1.02 -12.85
CA ARG A 123 1.85 -1.62 -11.68
C ARG A 123 0.38 -1.92 -12.00
N LEU A 124 -0.30 -1.00 -12.70
CA LEU A 124 -1.67 -1.18 -13.18
C LEU A 124 -1.65 -1.85 -14.56
N TYR A 125 -1.58 -3.18 -14.58
CA TYR A 125 -1.62 -3.97 -15.80
C TYR A 125 -3.02 -4.05 -16.39
N CYS A 126 -3.11 -3.81 -17.70
CA CYS A 126 -4.34 -3.86 -18.49
C CYS A 126 -4.08 -4.37 -19.93
N PRO A 127 -5.10 -4.88 -20.63
CA PRO A 127 -5.02 -5.18 -22.08
C PRO A 127 -4.64 -3.94 -22.93
N PRO A 128 -4.09 -4.09 -24.13
CA PRO A 128 -3.66 -2.95 -24.97
C PRO A 128 -4.76 -1.92 -25.27
N ASN A 129 -5.98 -2.37 -25.55
CA ASN A 129 -7.12 -1.48 -25.79
C ASN A 129 -7.49 -0.68 -24.53
N ASP A 130 -7.40 -1.32 -23.37
CA ASP A 130 -7.66 -0.70 -22.07
C ASP A 130 -6.57 0.31 -21.70
N SER A 131 -5.30 -0.01 -22.00
CA SER A 131 -4.18 0.93 -21.80
C SER A 131 -4.29 2.14 -22.72
N ALA A 132 -4.76 1.95 -23.96
CA ALA A 132 -5.00 3.04 -24.90
C ALA A 132 -6.13 3.96 -24.40
N LEU A 133 -7.26 3.38 -23.96
CA LEU A 133 -8.38 4.14 -23.40
C LEU A 133 -7.98 4.91 -22.12
N LEU A 134 -7.28 4.26 -21.18
CA LEU A 134 -6.81 4.90 -19.96
C LEU A 134 -5.80 6.03 -20.25
N ALA A 135 -4.92 5.85 -21.22
CA ALA A 135 -3.98 6.90 -21.65
C ALA A 135 -4.67 8.06 -22.38
N ALA A 136 -5.66 7.79 -23.25
CA ALA A 136 -6.46 8.84 -23.90
C ALA A 136 -7.28 9.66 -22.89
N LEU A 137 -7.84 9.02 -21.86
CA LEU A 137 -8.53 9.69 -20.76
C LEU A 137 -7.59 10.58 -19.93
N ILE A 138 -6.31 10.20 -19.76
CA ILE A 138 -5.30 11.08 -19.16
C ILE A 138 -5.07 12.31 -20.05
N ILE A 139 -4.95 12.15 -21.38
CA ILE A 139 -4.76 13.28 -22.30
C ILE A 139 -5.97 14.23 -22.26
N GLN A 140 -7.20 13.71 -22.38
CA GLN A 140 -8.43 14.51 -22.27
C GLN A 140 -8.49 15.29 -20.94
N SER A 141 -8.04 14.68 -19.83
CA SER A 141 -7.98 15.36 -18.52
C SER A 141 -6.93 16.48 -18.43
N GLU A 142 -5.89 16.45 -19.27
CA GLU A 142 -4.83 17.45 -19.28
C GLU A 142 -5.01 18.54 -20.36
N LEU A 143 -5.44 18.17 -21.56
CA LEU A 143 -5.52 19.08 -22.71
C LEU A 143 -6.92 19.68 -22.89
N GLY A 144 -7.97 18.88 -22.63
CA GLY A 144 -9.34 19.19 -23.05
C GLY A 144 -9.68 18.40 -24.32
N ASP A 145 -10.55 18.96 -25.16
CA ASP A 145 -10.88 18.37 -26.46
C ASP A 145 -9.71 18.47 -27.46
N TYR A 146 -9.64 17.52 -28.39
CA TYR A 146 -8.72 17.61 -29.53
C TYR A 146 -9.04 18.80 -30.44
N ASP A 147 -7.97 19.52 -30.79
CA ASP A 147 -7.95 20.65 -31.72
C ASP A 147 -6.78 20.45 -32.71
N SER A 148 -7.05 20.51 -34.01
CA SER A 148 -6.05 20.24 -35.06
C SER A 148 -5.00 21.34 -35.28
N GLU A 149 -5.22 22.56 -34.77
CA GLU A 149 -4.23 23.64 -34.82
C GLU A 149 -3.29 23.60 -33.59
N GLU A 150 -3.78 23.10 -32.45
CA GLU A 150 -2.95 22.90 -31.26
C GLU A 150 -2.21 21.55 -31.23
N HIS A 151 -2.80 20.48 -31.76
CA HIS A 151 -2.35 19.09 -31.60
C HIS A 151 -1.87 18.47 -32.92
N GLY A 152 -0.63 18.78 -33.33
CA GLY A 152 0.01 18.13 -34.48
C GLY A 152 0.19 16.61 -34.31
N ASP A 153 0.30 15.88 -35.42
CA ASP A 153 0.12 14.43 -35.57
C ASP A 153 0.67 13.51 -34.46
N ASN A 154 1.80 13.87 -33.83
CA ASN A 154 2.49 13.05 -32.83
C ASN A 154 2.43 13.62 -31.39
N TYR A 155 1.47 14.51 -31.08
CA TYR A 155 1.32 15.16 -29.77
C TYR A 155 1.29 14.16 -28.59
N VAL A 156 0.75 12.96 -28.79
CA VAL A 156 0.72 11.88 -27.78
C VAL A 156 2.13 11.46 -27.34
N SER A 157 3.09 11.40 -28.26
CA SER A 157 4.46 10.95 -28.02
C SER A 157 5.26 11.89 -27.11
N GLU A 158 4.79 13.13 -26.92
CA GLU A 158 5.38 14.08 -25.95
C GLU A 158 5.03 13.72 -24.50
N PHE A 159 3.94 12.96 -24.28
CA PHE A 159 3.50 12.53 -22.96
C PHE A 159 4.10 11.17 -22.57
N LYS A 160 4.45 11.03 -21.29
CA LYS A 160 4.88 9.74 -20.70
C LYS A 160 3.70 9.12 -19.97
N LEU A 161 2.97 8.25 -20.67
CA LEU A 161 1.71 7.66 -20.22
C LEU A 161 1.87 6.20 -19.78
N LEU A 162 2.68 5.42 -20.49
CA LEU A 162 2.76 3.96 -20.35
C LEU A 162 4.21 3.44 -20.21
N LEU A 163 4.41 2.36 -19.44
CA LEU A 163 5.72 1.70 -19.28
C LEU A 163 6.31 1.18 -20.61
N LYS A 164 5.44 0.85 -21.57
CA LYS A 164 5.79 0.38 -22.92
C LYS A 164 4.93 1.12 -23.96
N GLN A 165 5.15 2.42 -24.06
CA GLN A 165 4.58 3.24 -25.13
C GLN A 165 5.23 2.86 -26.47
N THR A 166 4.43 2.79 -27.54
CA THR A 166 4.88 2.44 -28.90
C THR A 166 4.05 3.23 -29.94
N PRO A 167 4.57 3.51 -31.15
CA PRO A 167 3.86 4.37 -32.11
C PRO A 167 2.44 3.91 -32.45
N ARG A 168 2.22 2.60 -32.65
CA ARG A 168 0.88 2.01 -32.88
C ARG A 168 -0.07 2.18 -31.69
N LEU A 169 0.47 2.28 -30.48
CA LEU A 169 -0.33 2.53 -29.27
C LEU A 169 -0.61 4.03 -29.10
N GLU A 170 0.34 4.90 -29.49
CA GLU A 170 0.17 6.36 -29.52
C GLU A 170 -0.86 6.80 -30.57
N GLU A 171 -0.82 6.21 -31.76
CA GLU A 171 -1.84 6.31 -32.81
C GLU A 171 -3.23 5.94 -32.27
N LYS A 172 -3.36 4.81 -31.57
CA LYS A 172 -4.64 4.38 -31.00
C LYS A 172 -5.12 5.26 -29.83
N ILE A 173 -4.20 5.86 -29.09
CA ILE A 173 -4.51 6.86 -28.05
C ILE A 173 -5.05 8.15 -28.71
N ALA A 174 -4.41 8.62 -29.80
CA ALA A 174 -4.85 9.78 -30.55
C ALA A 174 -6.24 9.57 -31.17
N GLU A 175 -6.49 8.41 -31.78
CA GLU A 175 -7.79 8.03 -32.35
C GLU A 175 -8.92 8.10 -31.30
N ILE A 176 -8.70 7.52 -30.11
CA ILE A 176 -9.69 7.54 -29.02
C ILE A 176 -9.94 8.96 -28.53
N HIS A 177 -8.87 9.76 -28.34
CA HIS A 177 -8.98 11.16 -27.90
C HIS A 177 -9.79 12.00 -28.91
N GLN A 178 -9.44 11.92 -30.20
CA GLN A 178 -10.10 12.64 -31.30
C GLN A 178 -11.57 12.27 -31.47
N GLN A 179 -11.90 10.96 -31.41
CA GLN A 179 -13.19 10.45 -31.88
C GLN A 179 -14.18 10.12 -30.76
N GLN A 180 -13.71 9.85 -29.53
CA GLN A 180 -14.54 9.23 -28.48
C GLN A 180 -14.63 10.06 -27.18
N LEU A 181 -13.71 11.00 -26.97
CA LEU A 181 -13.61 11.75 -25.70
C LEU A 181 -14.09 13.21 -25.78
N ARG A 182 -14.34 13.73 -26.98
CA ARG A 182 -14.83 15.10 -27.22
C ARG A 182 -16.04 15.48 -26.36
N GLY A 183 -16.00 16.66 -25.76
CA GLY A 183 -16.98 17.19 -24.82
C GLY A 183 -16.78 16.74 -23.36
N GLN A 184 -15.83 15.85 -23.06
CA GLN A 184 -15.56 15.43 -21.67
C GLN A 184 -14.63 16.42 -20.96
N VAL A 185 -15.20 17.20 -20.05
CA VAL A 185 -14.42 18.01 -19.10
C VAL A 185 -13.51 17.12 -18.22
N PRO A 186 -12.36 17.62 -17.70
CA PRO A 186 -11.39 16.80 -16.98
C PRO A 186 -11.96 15.92 -15.87
N ALA A 187 -12.89 16.44 -15.04
CA ALA A 187 -13.56 15.68 -13.99
C ALA A 187 -14.33 14.44 -14.51
N VAL A 188 -14.87 14.50 -15.73
CA VAL A 188 -15.57 13.38 -16.37
C VAL A 188 -14.57 12.37 -16.93
N ALA A 189 -13.49 12.84 -17.56
CA ALA A 189 -12.41 11.96 -18.05
C ALA A 189 -11.72 11.21 -16.89
N GLU A 190 -11.43 11.90 -15.79
CA GLU A 190 -10.91 11.32 -14.54
C GLU A 190 -11.87 10.30 -13.93
N ALA A 191 -13.18 10.62 -13.87
CA ALA A 191 -14.19 9.68 -13.40
C ALA A 191 -14.29 8.43 -14.28
N ASN A 192 -14.23 8.58 -15.61
CA ASN A 192 -14.23 7.47 -16.56
C ASN A 192 -12.95 6.62 -16.45
N PHE A 193 -11.79 7.25 -16.21
CA PHE A 193 -10.55 6.54 -15.90
C PHE A 193 -10.72 5.69 -14.63
N LEU A 194 -11.27 6.25 -13.55
CA LEU A 194 -11.49 5.54 -12.29
C LEU A 194 -12.45 4.34 -12.45
N ARG A 195 -13.58 4.53 -13.18
CA ARG A 195 -14.54 3.45 -13.51
C ARG A 195 -13.89 2.30 -14.27
N LYS A 196 -12.96 2.59 -15.18
CA LYS A 196 -12.26 1.57 -15.96
C LYS A 196 -11.13 0.91 -15.15
N ALA A 197 -10.42 1.69 -14.33
CA ALA A 197 -9.28 1.22 -13.55
C ALA A 197 -9.68 0.29 -12.39
N CYS A 198 -10.82 0.50 -11.72
CA CYS A 198 -11.26 -0.35 -10.60
C CYS A 198 -11.69 -1.77 -11.00
N LEU A 199 -11.92 -2.01 -12.29
CA LEU A 199 -12.26 -3.31 -12.87
C LEU A 199 -11.04 -4.18 -13.20
N LEU A 200 -9.82 -3.65 -13.07
CA LEU A 200 -8.58 -4.37 -13.39
C LEU A 200 -8.10 -5.23 -12.23
N ASP A 201 -7.65 -6.45 -12.52
CA ASP A 201 -7.13 -7.40 -11.50
C ASP A 201 -5.96 -6.84 -10.66
N THR A 202 -5.21 -5.88 -11.21
CA THR A 202 -4.08 -5.23 -10.53
C THR A 202 -4.47 -3.92 -9.82
N TYR A 203 -5.76 -3.58 -9.76
CA TYR A 203 -6.24 -2.40 -9.05
C TYR A 203 -5.78 -2.38 -7.58
N GLY A 204 -5.05 -1.32 -7.21
CA GLY A 204 -4.48 -1.12 -5.88
C GLY A 204 -3.29 -2.01 -5.50
N VAL A 205 -2.92 -2.98 -6.34
CA VAL A 205 -1.93 -4.02 -6.01
C VAL A 205 -0.51 -3.47 -5.89
N ASP A 206 0.19 -3.77 -4.79
CA ASP A 206 1.64 -3.72 -4.71
C ASP A 206 2.23 -5.13 -4.90
N PRO A 207 2.98 -5.40 -5.99
CA PRO A 207 3.46 -6.75 -6.28
C PRO A 207 4.69 -7.12 -5.44
N HIS A 208 4.51 -8.07 -4.52
CA HIS A 208 5.57 -8.64 -3.69
C HIS A 208 6.14 -9.92 -4.31
N PRO A 209 7.41 -9.96 -4.77
CA PRO A 209 7.99 -11.16 -5.38
C PRO A 209 8.21 -12.26 -4.34
N VAL A 210 7.73 -13.47 -4.64
CA VAL A 210 7.88 -14.68 -3.80
C VAL A 210 8.06 -15.93 -4.68
N LYS A 211 8.24 -17.09 -4.03
CA LYS A 211 8.14 -18.41 -4.68
C LYS A 211 7.05 -19.28 -4.05
N ASP A 212 6.43 -20.15 -4.83
CA ASP A 212 5.51 -21.19 -4.32
C ASP A 212 6.27 -22.37 -3.68
N HIS A 213 5.53 -23.42 -3.31
CA HIS A 213 6.08 -24.67 -2.78
C HIS A 213 6.87 -25.50 -3.81
N LYS A 214 6.70 -25.25 -5.11
CA LYS A 214 7.44 -25.90 -6.22
C LYS A 214 8.71 -25.12 -6.61
N GLY A 215 8.87 -23.89 -6.10
CA GLY A 215 9.99 -22.99 -6.42
C GLY A 215 9.74 -22.03 -7.58
N ASN A 216 8.54 -22.04 -8.17
CA ASN A 216 8.12 -21.14 -9.24
C ASN A 216 8.12 -19.69 -8.74
N GLN A 217 8.52 -18.75 -9.59
CA GLN A 217 8.52 -17.32 -9.27
C GLN A 217 7.15 -16.70 -9.58
N LEU A 218 6.61 -15.96 -8.61
CA LEU A 218 5.30 -15.30 -8.71
C LEU A 218 5.28 -14.01 -7.89
N TYR A 219 4.29 -13.17 -8.11
CA TYR A 219 4.03 -11.99 -7.29
C TYR A 219 2.78 -12.19 -6.45
N LEU A 220 2.84 -11.86 -5.17
CA LEU A 220 1.66 -11.67 -4.32
C LEU A 220 1.20 -10.21 -4.40
N GLY A 221 -0.07 -10.02 -4.75
CA GLY A 221 -0.78 -8.75 -4.59
C GLY A 221 -1.73 -8.78 -3.40
N ILE A 222 -2.09 -7.61 -2.90
CA ILE A 222 -3.09 -7.43 -1.85
C ILE A 222 -3.98 -6.25 -2.27
N ASN A 223 -5.29 -6.38 -2.14
CA ASN A 223 -6.25 -5.30 -2.40
C ASN A 223 -7.44 -5.36 -1.41
N TYR A 224 -8.53 -4.64 -1.71
CA TYR A 224 -9.72 -4.59 -0.86
C TYR A 224 -10.42 -5.94 -0.65
N ALA A 225 -10.30 -6.88 -1.60
CA ALA A 225 -11.04 -8.14 -1.59
C ALA A 225 -10.24 -9.31 -0.98
N GLY A 226 -8.90 -9.27 -1.06
CA GLY A 226 -8.09 -10.39 -0.61
C GLY A 226 -6.61 -10.31 -1.00
N ILE A 227 -5.99 -11.49 -1.01
CA ILE A 227 -4.61 -11.73 -1.44
C ILE A 227 -4.65 -12.46 -2.80
N LEU A 228 -3.90 -11.96 -3.78
CA LEU A 228 -3.90 -12.44 -5.16
C LEU A 228 -2.51 -12.97 -5.52
N THR A 229 -2.44 -14.04 -6.32
CA THR A 229 -1.17 -14.49 -6.93
C THR A 229 -1.15 -14.17 -8.42
N PHE A 230 0.00 -13.70 -8.90
CA PHE A 230 0.23 -13.38 -10.32
C PHE A 230 1.45 -14.11 -10.87
N GLN A 231 1.31 -14.72 -12.04
CA GLN A 231 2.41 -15.27 -12.82
C GLN A 231 2.54 -14.46 -14.12
N GLY A 232 3.63 -13.70 -14.24
CA GLY A 232 3.69 -12.60 -15.20
C GLY A 232 2.57 -11.59 -14.89
N SER A 233 1.72 -11.32 -15.88
CA SER A 233 0.53 -10.48 -15.73
C SER A 233 -0.77 -11.24 -15.42
N ARG A 234 -0.77 -12.58 -15.42
CA ARG A 234 -1.99 -13.39 -15.22
C ARG A 234 -2.22 -13.65 -13.74
N LYS A 235 -3.38 -13.25 -13.22
CA LYS A 235 -3.91 -13.68 -11.91
C LYS A 235 -4.12 -15.21 -11.94
N THR A 236 -3.56 -15.93 -10.98
CA THR A 236 -3.67 -17.39 -10.87
C THR A 236 -4.59 -17.84 -9.73
N HIS A 237 -4.57 -17.15 -8.60
CA HIS A 237 -5.48 -17.38 -7.47
C HIS A 237 -5.89 -16.05 -6.82
N HIS A 238 -7.02 -16.08 -6.12
CA HIS A 238 -7.51 -14.98 -5.28
C HIS A 238 -8.09 -15.57 -3.99
N PHE A 239 -7.36 -15.39 -2.89
CA PHE A 239 -7.78 -15.77 -1.55
C PHE A 239 -8.54 -14.59 -0.94
N LYS A 240 -9.87 -14.67 -0.88
CA LYS A 240 -10.71 -13.56 -0.40
C LYS A 240 -10.60 -13.44 1.11
N TRP A 241 -10.81 -12.26 1.68
CA TRP A 241 -10.74 -12.08 3.14
C TRP A 241 -11.66 -13.02 3.95
N PRO A 242 -12.93 -13.30 3.56
CA PRO A 242 -13.79 -14.25 4.29
C PRO A 242 -13.23 -15.68 4.35
N ASP A 243 -12.44 -16.09 3.34
CA ASP A 243 -11.85 -17.43 3.25
C ASP A 243 -10.59 -17.55 4.13
N ILE A 244 -9.99 -16.42 4.56
CA ILE A 244 -8.71 -16.36 5.28
C ILE A 244 -8.95 -16.33 6.80
N GLN A 245 -8.78 -17.47 7.46
CA GLN A 245 -8.88 -17.56 8.92
C GLN A 245 -7.71 -16.86 9.64
N LYS A 246 -6.48 -16.97 9.11
CA LYS A 246 -5.29 -16.38 9.76
C LYS A 246 -4.15 -16.16 8.76
N ILE A 247 -3.40 -15.09 8.96
CA ILE A 247 -2.17 -14.78 8.22
C ILE A 247 -0.98 -14.83 9.19
N ASN A 248 0.00 -15.68 8.89
CA ASN A 248 1.24 -15.83 9.65
C ASN A 248 2.46 -15.66 8.74
N TYR A 249 3.64 -15.61 9.36
CA TYR A 249 4.91 -15.80 8.68
C TYR A 249 5.94 -16.43 9.63
N GLU A 250 6.89 -17.17 9.08
CA GLU A 250 8.01 -17.77 9.81
C GLU A 250 9.30 -17.66 8.98
N GLY A 251 10.29 -16.93 9.50
CA GLY A 251 11.54 -16.66 8.78
C GLY A 251 11.27 -15.98 7.43
N LYS A 252 11.42 -16.74 6.33
CA LYS A 252 11.13 -16.28 4.96
C LYS A 252 9.79 -16.78 4.40
N MET A 253 9.05 -17.61 5.12
CA MET A 253 7.77 -18.18 4.66
C MET A 253 6.60 -17.32 5.11
N PHE A 254 5.82 -16.81 4.16
CA PHE A 254 4.51 -16.20 4.38
C PHE A 254 3.44 -17.29 4.28
N ILE A 255 2.48 -17.33 5.21
CA ILE A 255 1.56 -18.47 5.38
C ILE A 255 0.12 -17.97 5.54
N ILE A 256 -0.74 -18.36 4.61
CA ILE A 256 -2.18 -18.11 4.63
C ILE A 256 -2.89 -19.37 5.13
N HIS A 257 -3.70 -19.25 6.18
CA HIS A 257 -4.58 -20.29 6.68
C HIS A 257 -5.99 -20.07 6.14
N LEU A 258 -6.49 -21.02 5.36
CA LEU A 258 -7.75 -20.92 4.64
C LEU A 258 -8.81 -21.86 5.23
N MET A 259 -10.07 -21.43 5.15
CA MET A 259 -11.26 -22.19 5.55
C MET A 259 -12.28 -22.12 4.42
N PHE A 260 -12.72 -23.29 3.93
CA PHE A 260 -13.78 -23.40 2.94
C PHE A 260 -15.03 -24.01 3.59
N PRO A 261 -16.25 -23.51 3.29
CA PRO A 261 -17.46 -23.89 4.01
C PRO A 261 -17.91 -25.34 3.75
N GLU A 262 -17.55 -25.94 2.62
CA GLU A 262 -17.87 -27.33 2.30
C GLU A 262 -17.06 -28.34 3.15
N ASP A 263 -15.83 -27.97 3.54
CA ASP A 263 -14.92 -28.78 4.37
C ASP A 263 -15.25 -28.76 5.88
N VAL A 264 -16.34 -28.14 6.32
CA VAL A 264 -16.70 -28.06 7.75
C VAL A 264 -16.90 -29.46 8.38
N LYS A 265 -17.32 -30.45 7.59
CA LYS A 265 -17.41 -31.86 8.01
C LYS A 265 -16.05 -32.59 7.99
N ALA A 266 -15.11 -32.15 7.15
CA ALA A 266 -13.80 -32.77 6.95
C ALA A 266 -12.69 -31.72 7.17
N LYS A 267 -12.35 -31.46 8.43
CA LYS A 267 -11.57 -30.30 8.98
C LYS A 267 -10.12 -30.09 8.46
N LYS A 268 -9.86 -30.25 7.16
CA LYS A 268 -8.58 -30.00 6.48
C LYS A 268 -8.37 -28.49 6.33
N LYS A 269 -7.70 -27.89 7.32
CA LYS A 269 -7.20 -26.50 7.21
C LYS A 269 -6.27 -26.40 6.01
N HIS A 270 -6.67 -25.70 4.96
CA HIS A 270 -5.83 -25.53 3.77
C HIS A 270 -4.76 -24.46 4.06
N LEU A 271 -3.49 -24.76 3.75
CA LEU A 271 -2.34 -23.93 4.10
C LEU A 271 -1.57 -23.56 2.83
N MET A 272 -1.55 -22.27 2.49
CA MET A 272 -0.82 -21.75 1.33
C MET A 272 0.44 -21.01 1.79
N GLY A 273 1.60 -21.60 1.50
CA GLY A 273 2.92 -21.10 1.90
C GLY A 273 3.71 -20.51 0.72
N PHE A 274 4.26 -19.32 0.93
CA PHE A 274 5.01 -18.56 -0.08
C PHE A 274 6.37 -18.09 0.46
N LYS A 275 7.45 -18.36 -0.27
CA LYS A 275 8.83 -18.08 0.15
C LYS A 275 9.30 -16.72 -0.35
N CYS A 276 9.46 -15.76 0.55
CA CYS A 276 9.97 -14.42 0.28
C CYS A 276 11.51 -14.40 0.12
N PRO A 277 12.09 -13.41 -0.59
CA PRO A 277 13.55 -13.28 -0.73
C PRO A 277 14.28 -13.09 0.61
N THR A 278 13.70 -12.31 1.53
CA THR A 278 14.26 -12.00 2.85
C THR A 278 13.18 -12.06 3.94
N GLN A 279 13.60 -12.21 5.20
CA GLN A 279 12.70 -12.15 6.36
C GLN A 279 12.10 -10.75 6.54
N SER A 280 12.82 -9.69 6.16
CA SER A 280 12.32 -8.32 6.16
C SER A 280 11.17 -8.15 5.16
N ALA A 281 11.34 -8.63 3.93
CA ALA A 281 10.28 -8.64 2.91
C ALA A 281 9.06 -9.48 3.36
N CYS A 282 9.30 -10.62 4.01
CA CYS A 282 8.25 -11.49 4.54
C CYS A 282 7.42 -10.81 5.65
N HIS A 283 8.10 -10.16 6.61
CA HIS A 283 7.46 -9.38 7.67
C HIS A 283 6.71 -8.16 7.12
N HIS A 284 7.27 -7.48 6.11
CA HIS A 284 6.63 -6.35 5.44
C HIS A 284 5.35 -6.79 4.69
N LEU A 285 5.41 -7.86 3.90
CA LEU A 285 4.25 -8.47 3.24
C LEU A 285 3.17 -8.84 4.27
N TRP A 286 3.55 -9.50 5.37
CA TRP A 286 2.62 -9.86 6.45
C TRP A 286 1.98 -8.63 7.10
N LYS A 287 2.75 -7.58 7.40
CA LYS A 287 2.21 -6.33 7.94
C LYS A 287 1.21 -5.70 6.97
N CYS A 288 1.56 -5.62 5.69
CA CYS A 288 0.66 -5.07 4.66
C CYS A 288 -0.63 -5.90 4.54
N ALA A 289 -0.54 -7.23 4.51
CA ALA A 289 -1.71 -8.11 4.38
C ALA A 289 -2.67 -8.00 5.57
N VAL A 290 -2.13 -7.93 6.80
CA VAL A 290 -2.94 -7.77 8.02
C VAL A 290 -3.53 -6.36 8.12
N GLU A 291 -2.80 -5.30 7.78
CA GLU A 291 -3.34 -3.93 7.76
C GLU A 291 -4.44 -3.74 6.71
N GLN A 292 -4.28 -4.28 5.49
CA GLN A 292 -5.30 -4.25 4.44
C GLN A 292 -6.57 -5.01 4.86
N CYS A 293 -6.42 -6.24 5.37
CA CYS A 293 -7.53 -7.04 5.88
C CYS A 293 -8.31 -6.28 6.97
N TYR A 294 -7.63 -5.69 7.96
CA TYR A 294 -8.30 -4.96 9.04
C TYR A 294 -8.96 -3.67 8.60
N PHE A 295 -8.39 -2.92 7.66
CA PHE A 295 -9.02 -1.71 7.14
C PHE A 295 -10.37 -2.03 6.46
N PHE A 296 -10.45 -3.10 5.65
CA PHE A 296 -11.64 -3.40 4.85
C PHE A 296 -12.67 -4.33 5.52
N THR A 297 -12.30 -5.16 6.51
CA THR A 297 -13.21 -6.19 7.04
C THR A 297 -13.71 -5.97 8.47
N MET A 298 -13.01 -5.16 9.27
CA MET A 298 -13.36 -4.99 10.68
C MET A 298 -14.49 -3.95 10.83
N PRO A 299 -15.48 -4.18 11.71
CA PRO A 299 -16.57 -3.23 11.93
C PRO A 299 -16.16 -1.98 12.72
N SER A 300 -15.12 -2.07 13.54
CA SER A 300 -14.49 -0.94 14.26
C SER A 300 -12.99 -1.18 14.45
N SER A 301 -12.20 -0.10 14.49
CA SER A 301 -10.79 -0.09 14.87
C SER A 301 -10.58 -0.50 16.34
N SER A 302 -11.60 -0.33 17.20
CA SER A 302 -11.56 -0.72 18.61
C SER A 302 -11.58 -2.23 18.84
N GLU A 303 -12.21 -2.99 17.93
CA GLU A 303 -12.33 -4.45 17.98
C GLU A 303 -11.09 -5.17 17.44
N VAL A 304 -10.14 -4.45 16.84
CA VAL A 304 -9.04 -5.06 16.07
C VAL A 304 -8.04 -5.80 16.99
N PRO A 305 -7.91 -7.14 16.86
CA PRO A 305 -7.04 -7.91 17.72
C PRO A 305 -5.56 -7.66 17.41
N SER A 306 -4.74 -7.57 18.44
CA SER A 306 -3.29 -7.34 18.30
C SER A 306 -2.56 -8.66 17.97
N VAL A 307 -2.41 -8.95 16.68
CA VAL A 307 -1.72 -10.15 16.19
C VAL A 307 -0.29 -10.23 16.71
N THR A 308 0.12 -11.40 17.18
CA THR A 308 1.52 -11.74 17.41
C THR A 308 1.86 -12.97 16.57
N THR A 309 2.91 -12.88 15.76
CA THR A 309 3.31 -13.88 14.77
C THR A 309 4.81 -14.17 14.88
N GLY A 310 5.14 -15.47 14.91
CA GLY A 310 6.44 -15.93 15.39
C GLY A 310 6.60 -15.73 16.91
N GLY A 311 7.65 -16.32 17.46
CA GLY A 311 7.95 -16.27 18.89
C GLY A 311 7.55 -17.54 19.63
N GLY A 312 8.55 -18.37 19.96
CA GLY A 312 8.44 -19.34 21.05
C GLY A 312 8.90 -18.71 22.37
N PHE A 313 8.94 -19.48 23.45
CA PHE A 313 9.27 -19.01 24.81
C PHE A 313 10.61 -18.22 24.95
N PHE A 314 11.51 -18.32 23.97
CA PHE A 314 12.80 -17.61 23.95
C PHE A 314 13.05 -16.76 22.69
N SER A 315 12.06 -16.53 21.82
CA SER A 315 12.23 -15.69 20.63
C SER A 315 11.22 -14.55 20.55
N ARG A 316 11.72 -13.36 20.19
CA ARG A 316 10.93 -12.12 20.14
C ARG A 316 9.97 -12.15 18.94
N GLY A 317 8.73 -12.58 19.18
CA GLY A 317 7.66 -12.55 18.19
C GLY A 317 7.35 -11.14 17.66
N SER A 318 6.88 -11.06 16.42
CA SER A 318 6.44 -9.82 15.80
C SER A 318 5.01 -9.54 16.21
N ARG A 319 4.83 -8.57 17.12
CA ARG A 319 3.51 -8.06 17.50
C ARG A 319 3.13 -6.87 16.65
N LEU A 320 2.03 -6.99 15.92
CA LEU A 320 1.36 -5.89 15.26
C LEU A 320 0.22 -5.36 16.16
N ARG A 321 0.04 -4.05 16.16
CA ARG A 321 -1.15 -3.37 16.65
C ARG A 321 -1.61 -2.47 15.49
N TYR A 322 -2.87 -2.60 15.10
CA TYR A 322 -3.46 -1.73 14.09
C TYR A 322 -3.52 -0.28 14.59
N SER A 323 -3.56 0.69 13.67
CA SER A 323 -3.62 2.12 13.97
C SER A 323 -4.21 2.89 12.80
N GLY A 324 -5.10 3.83 13.12
CA GLY A 324 -6.00 4.49 12.15
C GLY A 324 -7.44 4.00 12.34
N ARG A 325 -8.38 4.59 11.62
CA ARG A 325 -9.77 4.10 11.53
C ARG A 325 -9.84 2.86 10.61
N VAL A 326 -10.97 2.16 10.60
CA VAL A 326 -11.30 1.17 9.56
C VAL A 326 -12.22 1.81 8.50
N GLU A 327 -12.34 1.22 7.30
CA GLU A 327 -13.10 1.81 6.18
C GLU A 327 -14.53 2.20 6.60
N LYS A 328 -15.18 1.33 7.38
CA LYS A 328 -16.53 1.57 7.89
C LYS A 328 -16.63 2.83 8.77
N GLU A 329 -15.71 3.01 9.71
CA GLU A 329 -15.65 4.21 10.57
C GLU A 329 -15.39 5.47 9.75
N VAL A 330 -14.49 5.41 8.75
CA VAL A 330 -14.24 6.53 7.84
C VAL A 330 -15.52 6.89 7.08
N MET A 331 -16.25 5.90 6.55
CA MET A 331 -17.50 6.15 5.82
C MET A 331 -18.63 6.66 6.73
N ASP A 332 -18.76 6.13 7.95
CA ASP A 332 -19.78 6.57 8.91
C ASP A 332 -19.52 8.00 9.42
N ASP A 333 -18.25 8.39 9.62
CA ASP A 333 -17.87 9.78 9.88
C ASP A 333 -18.19 10.68 8.67
N MET A 334 -17.75 10.30 7.46
CA MET A 334 -17.92 11.11 6.25
C MET A 334 -19.39 11.38 5.89
N LYS A 335 -20.33 10.47 6.20
CA LYS A 335 -21.78 10.71 6.01
C LYS A 335 -22.23 12.03 6.64
N ASN A 336 -21.81 12.29 7.88
CA ASN A 336 -22.27 13.42 8.68
C ASN A 336 -21.61 14.76 8.33
N ILE A 337 -20.48 14.76 7.62
CA ILE A 337 -19.76 15.99 7.28
C ILE A 337 -20.56 16.86 6.32
N ARG A 338 -20.87 18.08 6.75
CA ARG A 338 -21.50 19.15 5.96
C ARG A 338 -20.50 20.28 5.74
N ARG A 339 -19.73 20.19 4.66
CA ARG A 339 -18.93 21.29 4.09
C ARG A 339 -19.15 21.32 2.59
N ASP A 340 -18.91 22.46 1.97
CA ASP A 340 -18.86 22.57 0.51
C ASP A 340 -17.64 21.78 -0.02
N PRO A 341 -17.75 21.12 -1.20
CA PRO A 341 -16.62 20.43 -1.80
C PRO A 341 -15.43 21.38 -2.00
N PRO A 342 -14.21 20.99 -1.59
CA PRO A 342 -13.04 21.85 -1.73
C PRO A 342 -12.72 22.07 -3.20
N GLN A 343 -12.56 23.34 -3.62
CA GLN A 343 -11.92 23.65 -4.89
C GLN A 343 -10.44 23.26 -4.80
N PHE A 344 -9.93 22.60 -5.85
CA PHE A 344 -8.53 22.20 -5.96
C PHE A 344 -8.02 22.45 -7.37
N GLN A 345 -6.74 22.81 -7.48
CA GLN A 345 -6.06 22.87 -8.76
C GLN A 345 -5.76 21.46 -9.26
N ARG A 346 -6.01 21.20 -10.54
CA ARG A 346 -5.55 19.98 -11.20
C ARG A 346 -4.09 20.15 -11.62
N THR A 347 -3.24 19.21 -11.22
CA THR A 347 -1.82 19.15 -11.58
C THR A 347 -1.68 18.79 -13.05
N LEU A 348 -1.28 19.76 -13.86
CA LEU A 348 -1.02 19.58 -15.30
C LEU A 348 0.45 19.21 -15.51
N THR A 349 0.70 17.97 -15.93
CA THR A 349 2.04 17.47 -16.25
C THR A 349 2.49 17.82 -17.68
N ARG A 350 1.56 18.33 -18.52
CA ARG A 350 1.74 18.93 -19.86
C ARG A 350 3.20 19.21 -20.25
N PRO A 351 3.71 18.67 -21.38
CA PRO A 351 5.01 19.04 -21.93
C PRO A 351 5.14 20.56 -22.17
N PRO A 352 6.37 21.13 -22.21
CA PRO A 352 6.57 22.58 -22.30
C PRO A 352 5.86 23.27 -23.49
N SER A 353 5.77 22.58 -24.62
CA SER A 353 4.99 22.89 -25.84
C SER A 353 3.52 23.26 -25.55
N PHE A 354 2.91 22.62 -24.54
CA PHE A 354 1.52 22.83 -24.13
C PHE A 354 1.37 23.74 -22.88
N ARG A 355 2.47 24.32 -22.37
CA ARG A 355 2.44 25.23 -21.21
C ARG A 355 2.32 26.71 -21.59
N GLN A 356 2.95 27.13 -22.70
CA GLN A 356 3.12 28.55 -23.03
C GLN A 356 1.84 29.26 -23.51
N ARG A 357 0.84 28.53 -24.01
CA ARG A 357 -0.39 29.12 -24.56
C ARG A 357 -1.46 29.43 -23.51
N THR A 358 -1.60 28.61 -22.46
CA THR A 358 -2.60 28.83 -21.39
C THR A 358 -2.39 30.10 -20.57
N THR A 359 -1.16 30.64 -20.51
CA THR A 359 -0.86 31.90 -19.80
C THR A 359 -1.32 33.16 -20.54
N ALA A 360 -1.77 33.07 -21.80
CA ALA A 360 -2.32 34.21 -22.54
C ALA A 360 -3.81 34.48 -22.22
N SER A 361 -4.52 33.51 -21.64
CA SER A 361 -5.99 33.52 -21.53
C SER A 361 -6.52 33.63 -20.09
N THR A 362 -5.65 33.83 -19.09
CA THR A 362 -6.05 34.04 -17.68
C THR A 362 -5.43 35.34 -17.19
N MET A 363 -6.26 36.22 -16.63
CA MET A 363 -5.98 37.65 -16.45
C MET A 363 -4.77 37.98 -15.57
N GLU A 364 -4.21 39.16 -15.82
CA GLU A 364 -3.25 39.85 -14.94
C GLU A 364 -3.80 39.97 -13.51
N MET A 365 -2.96 39.64 -12.52
CA MET A 365 -3.26 39.92 -11.12
C MET A 365 -2.67 41.27 -10.72
N PRO A 366 -3.46 42.23 -10.19
CA PRO A 366 -2.92 43.48 -9.69
C PRO A 366 -2.08 43.22 -8.45
N SER A 367 -0.78 43.51 -8.53
CA SER A 367 0.08 43.50 -7.35
C SER A 367 -0.30 44.65 -6.42
N SER A 368 -0.35 44.40 -5.12
CA SER A 368 -0.63 45.43 -4.11
C SER A 368 0.25 45.20 -2.87
N PRO A 369 0.94 46.24 -2.36
CA PRO A 369 2.02 46.05 -1.39
C PRO A 369 1.54 46.12 0.06
N SER A 370 2.19 45.36 0.95
CA SER A 370 2.35 45.74 2.37
C SER A 370 3.29 44.80 3.13
N ARG A 371 4.44 45.33 3.58
CA ARG A 371 4.95 45.29 4.98
C ARG A 371 6.44 45.65 5.02
N LEU A 372 6.72 46.94 5.16
CA LEU A 372 7.92 47.42 5.85
C LEU A 372 7.49 47.91 7.24
N LEU A 373 8.08 47.36 8.29
CA LEU A 373 7.90 47.84 9.65
C LEU A 373 9.00 48.83 9.99
N ASN A 374 8.60 50.10 9.98
CA ASN A 374 9.10 51.22 10.76
C ASN A 374 10.28 50.94 11.73
N ASP A 375 11.44 51.56 11.46
CA ASP A 375 12.45 51.89 12.47
C ASP A 375 12.92 53.35 12.29
N SER A 376 13.79 53.82 13.17
CA SER A 376 13.71 55.15 13.76
C SER A 376 14.67 56.18 13.15
N SER A 377 14.18 57.40 12.93
CA SER A 377 14.97 58.61 12.65
C SER A 377 15.78 59.07 13.90
N PRO A 378 16.64 60.10 13.84
CA PRO A 378 17.06 60.95 12.69
C PRO A 378 18.60 61.21 12.59
N LEU A 379 19.06 61.92 11.53
CA LEU A 379 19.77 63.22 11.66
C LEU A 379 20.39 63.78 10.35
N ARG A 380 19.93 64.99 9.98
CA ARG A 380 20.72 66.18 9.58
C ARG A 380 21.45 66.28 8.22
N SER A 381 21.39 67.50 7.67
CA SER A 381 22.27 68.17 6.67
C SER A 381 22.24 67.71 5.20
N SER A 382 22.47 68.58 4.20
CA SER A 382 22.32 70.07 4.08
C SER A 382 22.77 70.56 2.68
N VAL A 383 22.22 71.68 2.17
CA VAL A 383 22.67 72.43 0.96
C VAL A 383 22.54 71.61 -0.35
N GLY A 384 22.10 72.11 -1.50
CA GLY A 384 21.79 73.44 -2.04
C GLY A 384 21.50 73.29 -3.55
N PRO A 385 21.28 74.37 -4.32
CA PRO A 385 20.59 74.27 -5.62
C PRO A 385 21.46 74.58 -6.85
N VAL A 386 20.96 74.24 -8.04
CA VAL A 386 21.04 75.07 -9.27
C VAL A 386 19.98 74.60 -10.29
N THR A 387 19.16 75.55 -10.74
CA THR A 387 18.73 75.89 -12.13
C THR A 387 19.15 74.93 -13.27
N SER A 388 18.34 74.65 -14.30
CA SER A 388 17.21 75.37 -14.93
C SER A 388 16.18 74.35 -15.54
N GLN A 389 15.18 74.63 -16.39
CA GLN A 389 14.77 75.85 -17.11
C GLN A 389 13.23 75.94 -17.37
N GLN A 390 12.78 75.80 -18.62
CA GLN A 390 11.48 76.13 -19.24
C GLN A 390 11.25 75.10 -20.38
N LEU A 391 10.04 74.82 -20.92
CA LEU A 391 9.05 75.75 -21.50
C LEU A 391 7.60 75.20 -21.41
N SER A 392 6.62 76.08 -21.69
CA SER A 392 5.16 75.81 -21.78
C SER A 392 4.67 76.01 -23.24
N GLN A 393 3.40 75.99 -23.69
CA GLN A 393 2.09 76.37 -23.11
C GLN A 393 0.91 75.56 -23.72
N GLN A 394 -0.32 75.91 -23.34
CA GLN A 394 -1.65 75.48 -23.83
C GLN A 394 -2.61 76.72 -23.78
N PRO A 395 -3.88 76.66 -24.24
CA PRO A 395 -4.55 75.67 -25.09
C PRO A 395 -4.74 76.21 -26.53
N PRO A 396 -5.83 76.88 -27.01
CA PRO A 396 -7.19 77.17 -26.49
C PRO A 396 -8.29 76.24 -27.08
N VAL A 397 -9.57 76.65 -27.03
CA VAL A 397 -10.76 75.96 -27.59
C VAL A 397 -11.76 77.01 -28.14
N PRO A 398 -12.62 76.69 -29.11
CA PRO A 398 -14.05 77.08 -29.03
C PRO A 398 -15.03 75.92 -29.30
N GLN A 399 -16.29 76.12 -28.91
CA GLN A 399 -17.40 75.15 -29.01
C GLN A 399 -18.34 75.49 -30.17
N ASP A 400 -19.11 74.50 -30.67
CA ASP A 400 -20.51 74.72 -31.04
C ASP A 400 -21.36 73.44 -30.86
N SER A 401 -22.65 73.46 -31.23
CA SER A 401 -23.74 72.92 -30.39
C SER A 401 -24.86 72.17 -31.13
N GLY A 402 -25.45 71.15 -30.48
CA GLY A 402 -26.69 70.44 -30.91
C GLY A 402 -26.51 69.54 -32.14
N ASP A 403 -27.33 68.51 -32.41
CA ASP A 403 -28.33 67.74 -31.66
C ASP A 403 -28.07 66.25 -32.03
N GLY A 404 -28.60 65.18 -31.44
CA GLY A 404 -29.68 64.96 -30.48
C GLY A 404 -30.27 63.55 -30.76
N PHE A 405 -30.82 62.89 -29.74
CA PHE A 405 -31.33 61.50 -29.75
C PHE A 405 -30.31 60.35 -29.88
N ALA A 406 -30.62 59.28 -29.15
CA ALA A 406 -29.92 58.01 -29.12
C ALA A 406 -30.94 56.86 -29.19
N ILE A 407 -30.48 55.64 -29.47
CA ILE A 407 -30.81 54.42 -28.71
C ILE A 407 -29.77 53.33 -29.06
N ASP A 408 -29.52 52.43 -28.10
CA ASP A 408 -28.39 51.48 -28.07
C ASP A 408 -28.63 50.21 -28.92
N GLU A 409 -27.58 49.67 -29.54
CA GLU A 409 -27.61 48.40 -30.28
C GLU A 409 -27.12 47.23 -29.40
N GLN A 410 -28.05 46.43 -28.87
CA GLN A 410 -27.72 45.10 -28.32
C GLN A 410 -28.79 44.04 -28.61
N PRO A 411 -28.47 42.96 -29.37
CA PRO A 411 -29.27 41.74 -29.37
C PRO A 411 -28.81 40.80 -28.25
N LYS A 412 -29.60 40.67 -27.17
CA LYS A 412 -29.38 39.68 -26.10
C LYS A 412 -30.64 38.86 -25.76
N ARG A 413 -30.56 37.57 -26.09
CA ARG A 413 -31.19 36.39 -25.45
C ARG A 413 -32.59 36.51 -24.84
N LEU A 414 -33.53 35.77 -25.45
CA LEU A 414 -34.48 34.84 -24.80
C LEU A 414 -34.96 33.85 -25.90
N GLY A 415 -35.29 32.57 -25.68
CA GLY A 415 -35.17 31.71 -24.50
C GLY A 415 -35.58 30.25 -24.84
N THR A 416 -35.30 29.29 -23.95
CA THR A 416 -35.88 27.92 -23.90
C THR A 416 -37.36 27.97 -23.42
N PRO A 417 -38.16 26.86 -23.30
CA PRO A 417 -37.81 25.42 -23.22
C PRO A 417 -38.75 24.43 -23.97
N LEU A 418 -38.47 23.11 -23.87
CA LEU A 418 -39.42 22.10 -23.33
C LEU A 418 -38.76 20.73 -23.10
N GLU A 419 -39.42 19.87 -22.31
CA GLU A 419 -38.97 18.54 -21.85
C GLU A 419 -39.79 17.38 -22.48
N LEU A 420 -39.74 16.20 -21.84
CA LEU A 420 -40.40 14.91 -22.14
C LEU A 420 -39.63 14.01 -23.12
N LEU A 421 -39.60 12.67 -22.94
CA LEU A 421 -40.51 11.82 -22.16
C LEU A 421 -39.82 10.98 -21.06
N ASP A 422 -40.52 10.83 -19.93
CA ASP A 422 -40.51 9.61 -19.10
C ASP A 422 -41.79 8.81 -19.41
N SER A 423 -41.73 7.48 -19.36
CA SER A 423 -42.86 6.55 -19.55
C SER A 423 -42.43 5.13 -19.17
N GLY A 424 -42.62 4.76 -17.90
CA GLY A 424 -42.63 3.35 -17.46
C GLY A 424 -44.04 2.80 -17.37
N GLU A 425 -44.19 1.47 -17.48
CA GLU A 425 -45.41 0.76 -17.10
C GLU A 425 -45.07 -0.53 -16.35
N SER A 426 -45.98 -0.96 -15.48
CA SER A 426 -45.81 -2.08 -14.56
C SER A 426 -46.90 -3.13 -14.76
N GLY A 427 -46.51 -4.41 -14.86
CA GLY A 427 -47.44 -5.55 -14.87
C GLY A 427 -46.94 -6.65 -13.93
N GLU A 428 -47.84 -7.15 -13.09
CA GLU A 428 -47.63 -8.34 -12.26
C GLU A 428 -47.97 -9.60 -13.07
N GLU A 429 -47.27 -10.73 -12.86
CA GLU A 429 -47.95 -12.03 -12.67
C GLU A 429 -47.00 -13.16 -12.20
N ASN A 430 -47.55 -14.37 -12.05
CA ASN A 430 -46.99 -15.48 -11.30
C ASN A 430 -46.12 -16.45 -12.14
N GLY A 431 -45.03 -16.94 -11.52
CA GLY A 431 -44.82 -18.39 -11.40
C GLY A 431 -44.04 -19.17 -12.48
N SER A 432 -43.25 -20.13 -11.97
CA SER A 432 -42.68 -21.31 -12.63
C SER A 432 -41.38 -21.21 -13.48
N SER A 433 -40.35 -21.88 -12.95
CA SER A 433 -39.37 -22.76 -13.63
C SER A 433 -39.02 -22.55 -15.12
N ALA A 434 -37.79 -22.09 -15.38
CA ALA A 434 -37.00 -22.50 -16.55
C ALA A 434 -35.53 -22.76 -16.17
N GLN A 435 -34.93 -23.82 -16.71
CA GLN A 435 -33.60 -24.33 -16.31
C GLN A 435 -32.44 -23.57 -16.99
N ARG A 436 -31.29 -23.50 -16.30
CA ARG A 436 -30.00 -23.09 -16.91
C ARG A 436 -29.20 -24.35 -17.32
N PRO A 437 -28.77 -24.49 -18.59
CA PRO A 437 -27.90 -25.60 -19.02
C PRO A 437 -26.44 -25.43 -18.52
N PRO A 438 -25.64 -26.52 -18.46
CA PRO A 438 -24.36 -26.55 -17.74
C PRO A 438 -23.12 -26.19 -18.60
N ASN A 439 -21.98 -26.08 -17.92
CA ASN A 439 -20.63 -25.98 -18.52
C ASN A 439 -20.30 -27.20 -19.38
N HIS A 440 -19.37 -27.04 -20.34
CA HIS A 440 -18.74 -28.14 -21.04
C HIS A 440 -17.22 -27.95 -21.04
N ASP A 441 -16.51 -28.78 -20.27
CA ASP A 441 -15.05 -28.92 -20.36
C ASP A 441 -14.68 -29.72 -21.61
N LEU A 442 -13.63 -29.31 -22.32
CA LEU A 442 -13.08 -30.04 -23.46
C LEU A 442 -11.62 -30.44 -23.20
N HIS A 443 -11.41 -31.75 -23.10
CA HIS A 443 -10.12 -32.41 -23.04
C HIS A 443 -9.95 -33.18 -24.36
N VAL A 444 -8.86 -32.92 -25.08
CA VAL A 444 -8.60 -33.51 -26.41
C VAL A 444 -7.11 -33.82 -26.55
N ASP A 445 -6.76 -35.10 -26.46
CA ASP A 445 -5.53 -35.66 -27.03
C ASP A 445 -5.77 -36.00 -28.50
N LEU A 446 -4.75 -35.88 -29.36
CA LEU A 446 -4.83 -36.23 -30.78
C LEU A 446 -3.51 -36.79 -31.32
N THR A 447 -3.54 -38.02 -31.83
CA THR A 447 -2.75 -38.62 -32.92
C THR A 447 -3.10 -40.13 -33.03
N PRO A 448 -2.76 -40.88 -34.10
CA PRO A 448 -2.07 -40.48 -35.35
C PRO A 448 -2.79 -40.92 -36.66
N SER A 449 -2.14 -40.62 -37.80
CA SER A 449 -2.23 -41.30 -39.10
C SER A 449 -3.49 -41.12 -39.97
N ARG A 450 -3.44 -41.32 -41.31
CA ARG A 450 -2.38 -41.21 -42.35
C ARG A 450 -3.02 -41.49 -43.72
N ASN A 451 -2.65 -40.80 -44.81
CA ASN A 451 -2.48 -41.43 -46.13
C ASN A 451 -1.71 -40.57 -47.17
N THR A 452 -1.09 -41.28 -48.11
CA THR A 452 -0.10 -40.91 -49.17
C THR A 452 -0.65 -41.42 -50.55
N PRO A 453 0.07 -41.58 -51.70
CA PRO A 453 1.46 -41.24 -52.16
C PRO A 453 1.48 -39.99 -53.09
N VAL A 454 2.29 -39.72 -54.14
CA VAL A 454 3.19 -40.43 -55.11
C VAL A 454 4.24 -39.43 -55.64
N ALA A 455 5.52 -39.73 -55.93
CA ALA A 455 6.42 -40.84 -55.54
C ALA A 455 7.74 -40.25 -54.95
N GLU A 456 8.99 -40.33 -55.45
CA GLU A 456 9.68 -41.04 -56.57
C GLU A 456 11.21 -41.03 -56.27
N ASP A 457 12.02 -41.93 -56.87
CA ASP A 457 13.43 -42.22 -56.46
C ASP A 457 14.52 -41.78 -57.47
N ASP A 458 15.76 -41.46 -57.01
CA ASP A 458 16.99 -42.30 -57.19
C ASP A 458 18.32 -41.63 -56.70
N ASP A 459 19.31 -42.49 -56.42
CA ASP A 459 20.79 -42.36 -56.44
C ASP A 459 21.60 -41.45 -55.45
N GLY A 460 22.84 -41.89 -55.15
CA GLY A 460 23.93 -41.10 -54.52
C GLY A 460 24.40 -41.52 -53.11
N ASN A 461 25.67 -41.95 -52.97
CA ASN A 461 26.33 -42.33 -51.70
C ASN A 461 27.53 -41.37 -51.36
N PRO A 462 28.42 -41.56 -50.35
CA PRO A 462 28.84 -40.48 -49.44
C PRO A 462 30.31 -40.02 -49.63
N PRO A 463 30.79 -39.06 -48.80
CA PRO A 463 31.64 -39.43 -47.64
C PRO A 463 31.26 -38.60 -46.37
N ASP A 464 31.95 -38.55 -45.22
CA ASP A 464 33.28 -39.06 -44.81
C ASP A 464 33.35 -39.31 -43.26
N THR A 465 34.51 -39.72 -42.72
CA THR A 465 34.82 -39.83 -41.27
C THR A 465 36.18 -39.17 -40.95
N PRO A 466 36.44 -38.66 -39.73
CA PRO A 466 36.93 -39.48 -38.58
C PRO A 466 36.17 -39.16 -37.25
N LEU A 467 36.00 -40.05 -36.25
CA LEU A 467 36.96 -40.84 -35.43
C LEU A 467 37.84 -39.94 -34.51
N SER A 468 38.01 -40.16 -33.19
CA SER A 468 37.56 -41.19 -32.22
C SER A 468 37.24 -40.47 -30.86
N GLU A 469 37.03 -41.05 -29.66
CA GLU A 469 37.32 -42.38 -29.10
C GLU A 469 36.54 -42.61 -27.77
N LEU A 470 35.91 -43.78 -27.57
CA LEU A 470 35.39 -44.26 -26.27
C LEU A 470 35.35 -45.80 -26.26
N ALA A 471 35.65 -46.43 -25.11
CA ALA A 471 35.76 -47.88 -24.98
C ALA A 471 34.97 -48.47 -23.78
N PHE A 472 34.16 -49.48 -24.10
CA PHE A 472 33.85 -50.76 -23.42
C PHE A 472 34.71 -51.15 -22.18
N ASP A 473 34.25 -51.89 -21.14
CA ASP A 473 32.96 -52.56 -20.81
C ASP A 473 32.94 -53.01 -19.29
N PRO A 474 32.36 -54.15 -18.81
CA PRO A 474 30.94 -54.48 -18.56
C PRO A 474 30.55 -54.91 -17.10
N HIS A 475 29.27 -54.73 -16.70
CA HIS A 475 28.39 -55.58 -15.83
C HIS A 475 28.86 -56.10 -14.41
N PRO A 476 28.02 -56.79 -13.57
CA PRO A 476 26.65 -57.31 -13.74
C PRO A 476 25.59 -56.80 -12.70
N THR A 477 24.50 -57.57 -12.52
CA THR A 477 23.19 -57.22 -11.88
C THR A 477 23.06 -57.52 -10.38
N PRO A 478 22.06 -56.93 -9.67
CA PRO A 478 21.68 -57.32 -8.31
C PRO A 478 20.70 -58.51 -8.25
N GLU A 479 20.60 -59.13 -7.07
CA GLU A 479 19.75 -60.29 -6.74
C GLU A 479 18.75 -59.94 -5.61
N TYR A 480 17.72 -60.77 -5.37
CA TYR A 480 16.55 -60.46 -4.52
C TYR A 480 16.07 -61.68 -3.73
N ASP A 481 15.94 -61.59 -2.40
CA ASP A 481 14.74 -61.94 -1.59
C ASP A 481 14.89 -61.42 -0.11
N PRO A 482 14.11 -61.77 0.95
CA PRO A 482 13.51 -60.72 1.79
C PRO A 482 13.72 -60.87 3.32
N GLU A 483 12.85 -60.19 4.09
CA GLU A 483 12.51 -60.41 5.51
C GLU A 483 13.60 -60.25 6.59
N HIS A 484 13.54 -59.13 7.32
CA HIS A 484 12.92 -59.17 8.65
C HIS A 484 12.44 -57.79 9.13
N GLU A 485 11.29 -57.75 9.82
CA GLU A 485 10.78 -56.54 10.49
C GLU A 485 11.32 -56.45 11.92
N SER A 486 11.89 -55.29 12.28
CA SER A 486 12.15 -54.90 13.67
C SER A 486 12.18 -53.36 13.80
N GLN A 487 11.34 -52.82 14.68
CA GLN A 487 11.18 -51.37 14.87
C GLN A 487 12.13 -50.86 15.96
N GLU A 488 13.10 -50.02 15.60
CA GLU A 488 13.81 -49.17 16.58
C GLU A 488 13.14 -47.78 16.71
N PRO A 489 13.10 -47.19 17.93
CA PRO A 489 12.42 -45.93 18.17
C PRO A 489 13.15 -44.71 17.58
N ALA A 490 12.38 -43.67 17.24
CA ALA A 490 12.85 -42.52 16.47
C ALA A 490 14.07 -41.78 17.08
N PHE A 491 15.12 -41.62 16.26
CA PHE A 491 16.38 -40.99 16.63
C PHE A 491 16.20 -39.49 16.98
N VAL A 492 16.20 -39.16 18.27
CA VAL A 492 16.01 -37.77 18.75
C VAL A 492 17.20 -36.91 18.34
N THR A 493 16.95 -35.92 17.48
CA THR A 493 18.03 -35.06 16.95
C THR A 493 18.83 -34.36 18.07
N PRO A 494 20.17 -34.23 17.93
CA PRO A 494 21.04 -33.73 19.01
C PRO A 494 20.83 -32.25 19.37
N GLN A 495 19.96 -31.53 18.66
CA GLN A 495 19.53 -30.18 19.03
C GLN A 495 18.38 -30.17 20.05
N GLN A 496 17.57 -31.23 20.11
CA GLN A 496 16.43 -31.30 21.03
C GLN A 496 16.85 -31.73 22.44
N SER A 497 17.74 -32.73 22.55
CA SER A 497 18.37 -33.12 23.82
C SER A 497 19.14 -31.95 24.45
N ARG A 498 19.92 -31.19 23.66
CA ARG A 498 20.60 -29.96 24.12
C ARG A 498 19.64 -28.89 24.68
N ARG A 499 18.43 -28.74 24.13
CA ARG A 499 17.43 -27.80 24.65
C ARG A 499 16.86 -28.26 26.00
N ILE A 500 16.55 -29.55 26.14
CA ILE A 500 16.07 -30.13 27.40
C ILE A 500 17.15 -30.01 28.48
N ALA A 501 18.41 -30.35 28.14
CA ALA A 501 19.55 -30.22 29.04
C ALA A 501 19.78 -28.77 29.52
N LEU A 502 19.66 -27.77 28.63
CA LEU A 502 19.78 -26.36 28.99
C LEU A 502 18.64 -25.87 29.91
N VAL A 503 17.40 -26.30 29.68
CA VAL A 503 16.28 -25.97 30.57
C VAL A 503 16.46 -26.63 31.94
N ALA A 504 16.88 -27.90 31.98
CA ALA A 504 17.21 -28.59 33.23
C ALA A 504 18.36 -27.89 33.98
N TRP A 505 19.41 -27.46 33.28
CA TRP A 505 20.55 -26.70 33.86
C TRP A 505 20.16 -25.34 34.44
N LEU A 506 19.07 -24.71 33.99
CA LEU A 506 18.55 -23.46 34.55
C LEU A 506 17.56 -23.69 35.69
N LEU A 507 16.80 -24.78 35.66
CA LEU A 507 15.83 -25.12 36.71
C LEU A 507 16.47 -25.80 37.92
N LEU A 508 17.51 -26.61 37.74
CA LEU A 508 18.22 -27.30 38.83
C LEU A 508 18.81 -26.34 39.89
N PRO A 509 19.56 -25.26 39.56
CA PRO A 509 20.04 -24.32 40.57
C PRO A 509 18.90 -23.53 41.22
N LEU A 510 17.82 -23.23 40.49
CA LEU A 510 16.64 -22.57 41.05
C LEU A 510 15.95 -23.47 42.09
N LEU A 511 15.83 -24.77 41.79
CA LEU A 511 15.29 -25.79 42.69
C LEU A 511 16.18 -25.99 43.92
N LEU A 512 17.51 -25.99 43.75
CA LEU A 512 18.46 -26.06 44.87
C LEU A 512 18.38 -24.84 45.78
N ILE A 513 18.25 -23.63 45.23
CA ILE A 513 18.04 -22.41 46.01
C ILE A 513 16.71 -22.46 46.77
N LEU A 514 15.63 -22.94 46.12
CA LEU A 514 14.34 -23.14 46.78
C LEU A 514 14.43 -24.16 47.92
N LEU A 515 15.13 -25.28 47.71
CA LEU A 515 15.35 -26.32 48.72
C LEU A 515 16.16 -25.78 49.92
N LEU A 516 17.23 -25.02 49.66
CA LEU A 516 18.03 -24.37 50.71
C LEU A 516 17.21 -23.34 51.50
N LEU A 517 16.32 -22.59 50.85
CA LEU A 517 15.39 -21.69 51.53
C LEU A 517 14.38 -22.45 52.41
N VAL A 518 13.84 -23.59 51.94
CA VAL A 518 12.96 -24.45 52.75
C VAL A 518 13.70 -25.02 53.97
N ILE A 519 14.92 -25.54 53.78
CA ILE A 519 15.76 -26.05 54.87
C ILE A 519 16.05 -24.94 55.89
N LEU A 520 16.38 -23.74 55.44
CA LEU A 520 16.62 -22.58 56.31
C LEU A 520 15.36 -22.11 57.05
N MET A 521 14.15 -22.38 56.53
CA MET A 521 12.87 -22.00 57.15
C MET A 521 12.23 -23.06 58.04
N GLU A 522 12.60 -24.34 57.93
CA GLU A 522 12.04 -25.45 58.72
C GLU A 522 13.05 -26.14 59.66
N TRP A 523 14.36 -26.07 59.38
CA TRP A 523 15.35 -26.81 60.14
C TRP A 523 16.02 -25.95 61.23
N ASP A 524 15.67 -26.19 62.49
CA ASP A 524 16.26 -25.53 63.67
C ASP A 524 17.68 -26.08 63.98
N TRP A 525 18.63 -25.86 63.06
CA TRP A 525 20.03 -26.25 63.25
C TRP A 525 20.82 -25.11 63.91
N ALA A 526 21.55 -25.42 64.98
CA ALA A 526 22.36 -24.44 65.73
C ALA A 526 23.20 -23.44 64.89
N PRO A 527 23.94 -23.82 63.83
CA PRO A 527 24.70 -22.87 63.00
C PRO A 527 23.83 -22.02 62.05
N LEU A 528 22.55 -22.34 61.85
CA LEU A 528 21.60 -21.54 61.07
C LEU A 528 20.76 -20.59 61.93
N ALA A 529 20.73 -20.80 63.25
CA ALA A 529 19.91 -20.03 64.18
C ALA A 529 20.14 -18.51 64.12
N ASP A 530 21.38 -18.08 63.87
CA ASP A 530 21.71 -16.64 63.75
C ASP A 530 21.30 -16.04 62.41
N MET A 531 21.24 -16.83 61.33
CA MET A 531 20.62 -16.40 60.06
C MET A 531 19.09 -16.34 60.18
N GLN A 532 18.48 -17.28 60.88
CA GLN A 532 17.03 -17.33 61.14
C GLN A 532 16.54 -16.16 62.00
N ARG A 533 17.43 -15.52 62.77
CA ARG A 533 17.14 -14.33 63.59
C ARG A 533 17.20 -13.00 62.82
N LEU A 534 17.69 -12.98 61.58
CA LEU A 534 17.73 -11.76 60.77
C LEU A 534 16.30 -11.22 60.52
N PRO A 535 16.05 -9.91 60.69
CA PRO A 535 14.69 -9.36 60.62
C PRO A 535 14.03 -9.59 59.25
N GLU A 536 14.81 -9.61 58.17
CA GLU A 536 14.34 -9.93 56.81
C GLU A 536 13.89 -11.39 56.69
N VAL A 537 14.60 -12.32 57.33
CA VAL A 537 14.28 -13.76 57.33
C VAL A 537 13.05 -14.03 58.19
N VAL A 538 12.95 -13.42 59.37
CA VAL A 538 11.76 -13.50 60.23
C VAL A 538 10.52 -12.93 59.52
N LEU A 539 10.67 -11.81 58.80
CA LEU A 539 9.59 -11.22 58.01
C LEU A 539 9.17 -12.15 56.86
N LEU A 540 10.13 -12.73 56.14
CA LEU A 540 9.89 -13.67 55.04
C LEU A 540 9.21 -14.97 55.52
N ARG A 541 9.59 -15.49 56.71
CA ARG A 541 8.97 -16.67 57.32
C ARG A 541 7.47 -16.42 57.58
N LYS A 542 7.15 -15.31 58.23
CA LYS A 542 5.77 -14.98 58.65
C LYS A 542 4.87 -14.47 57.54
N GLN A 543 5.38 -13.65 56.62
CA GLN A 543 4.54 -13.04 55.57
C GLN A 543 4.32 -13.93 54.34
N TYR A 544 5.25 -14.85 54.05
CA TYR A 544 5.23 -15.62 52.80
C TYR A 544 5.37 -17.12 53.02
N TYR A 545 6.27 -17.57 53.90
CA TYR A 545 6.52 -19.01 54.06
C TYR A 545 5.38 -19.74 54.79
N GLU A 546 5.06 -19.32 56.02
CA GLU A 546 4.01 -19.93 56.86
C GLU A 546 2.64 -19.98 56.14
N PRO A 547 2.11 -18.88 55.55
CA PRO A 547 0.83 -18.92 54.83
C PRO A 547 0.85 -19.83 53.59
N THR A 548 1.99 -19.91 52.88
CA THR A 548 2.11 -20.76 51.69
C THR A 548 2.19 -22.24 52.06
N ARG A 549 2.93 -22.58 53.13
CA ARG A 549 3.03 -23.94 53.65
C ARG A 549 1.67 -24.45 54.11
N ASP A 550 0.93 -23.65 54.87
CA ASP A 550 -0.35 -24.05 55.44
C ASP A 550 -1.45 -24.13 54.34
N ALA A 551 -1.37 -23.28 53.31
CA ALA A 551 -2.18 -23.40 52.09
C ALA A 551 -1.85 -24.68 51.27
N ILE A 552 -0.57 -25.05 51.15
CA ILE A 552 -0.16 -26.30 50.49
C ILE A 552 -0.61 -27.52 51.31
N GLY A 553 -0.46 -27.49 52.64
CA GLY A 553 -0.90 -28.56 53.53
C GLY A 553 -2.41 -28.82 53.45
N THR A 554 -3.22 -27.75 53.49
CA THR A 554 -4.67 -27.86 53.31
C THR A 554 -5.06 -28.36 51.91
N TRP A 555 -4.35 -27.94 50.85
CA TRP A 555 -4.59 -28.43 49.49
C TRP A 555 -4.24 -29.92 49.32
N ILE A 556 -3.14 -30.38 49.93
CA ILE A 556 -2.75 -31.79 49.95
C ILE A 556 -3.77 -32.62 50.75
N SER A 557 -4.23 -32.14 51.92
CA SER A 557 -5.28 -32.84 52.67
C SER A 557 -6.62 -32.91 51.93
N ALA A 558 -6.95 -31.91 51.12
CA ALA A 558 -8.15 -31.92 50.28
C ALA A 558 -8.07 -32.89 49.08
N LEU A 559 -6.85 -33.27 48.67
CA LEU A 559 -6.61 -34.23 47.58
C LEU A 559 -6.43 -35.68 48.05
N PHE A 560 -5.86 -35.88 49.25
CA PHE A 560 -5.43 -37.21 49.73
C PHE A 560 -5.98 -37.59 51.11
N GLY A 561 -6.80 -36.75 51.75
CA GLY A 561 -7.50 -37.10 52.98
C GLY A 561 -8.59 -38.17 52.75
N PRO A 562 -8.89 -39.01 53.77
CA PRO A 562 -10.04 -39.91 53.71
C PRO A 562 -11.34 -39.11 53.60
N ARG A 563 -12.31 -39.65 52.86
CA ARG A 563 -13.68 -39.11 52.73
C ARG A 563 -14.58 -39.63 53.84
#